data_AF-A0A815EP05-F1
#
_entry.id   AF-A0A815EP05-F1
#
_cell.length_a   1.000
_cell.length_b   1.000
_cell.length_c   1.000
_cell.angle_alpha   90.00
_cell.angle_beta   90.00
_cell.angle_gamma   90.00
#
_symmetry.space_group_name_H-M   'P 1'
#
loop_
_entity.id
_entity.type
_entity.pdbx_description
1 polymer ?
#
loop_
_entity_poly.entity_id
_entity_poly.type
_entity_poly.pdbx_seq_one_letter_code
_entity_poly.pdbx_strand_id
1 'polypeptide(L)'
;MSNASNNSTVHTTGTVLSYAGTSVNEIPLIGRFWMYLLSNCASFICSIFVLYHLLFNKNLRWGLNNHAFIVGLIINLFVLVLDVPLYLYYLYHGIVWIQVPLICQLWRYIDAASYTVLPKLVAWASFERHILIFNERRLLRLKNRILFHYIPIAFFSFYVNFLFPFGCVGTIPQLKTKIKKILLCWKIKSSAVAPRIVKKQQSPACQKPITANTAL
;
A
#
# COMPACT_ATOMS: atom_id res chain seq x y z
N MET A 1 45.84 -36.77 12.09
CA MET A 1 44.82 -35.87 12.66
C MET A 1 43.91 -35.43 11.52
N SER A 2 42.84 -36.18 11.28
CA SER A 2 41.93 -35.99 10.15
C SER A 2 40.55 -35.64 10.68
N ASN A 3 40.10 -34.41 10.45
CA ASN A 3 38.75 -33.97 10.79
C ASN A 3 37.82 -34.25 9.61
N ALA A 4 36.85 -35.13 9.87
CA ALA A 4 35.85 -35.58 8.92
C ALA A 4 34.86 -34.46 8.58
N SER A 5 34.72 -34.22 7.28
CA SER A 5 33.73 -33.35 6.64
C SER A 5 32.38 -34.07 6.60
N ASN A 6 31.45 -33.69 7.48
CA ASN A 6 30.07 -34.18 7.44
C ASN A 6 29.25 -33.38 6.41
N ASN A 7 29.14 -33.93 5.20
CA ASN A 7 28.17 -33.51 4.20
C ASN A 7 26.77 -34.00 4.59
N SER A 8 25.97 -33.16 5.22
CA SER A 8 24.54 -33.40 5.41
C SER A 8 23.78 -32.95 4.18
N THR A 9 23.56 -33.87 3.24
CA THR A 9 22.58 -33.78 2.17
C THR A 9 21.17 -33.72 2.78
N VAL A 10 20.69 -32.50 3.03
CA VAL A 10 19.30 -32.25 3.38
C VAL A 10 18.46 -32.46 2.13
N HIS A 11 17.94 -33.67 1.97
CA HIS A 11 16.87 -33.96 1.03
C HIS A 11 15.61 -33.24 1.51
N THR A 12 15.36 -32.05 0.97
CA THR A 12 14.07 -31.37 1.08
C THR A 12 13.08 -32.13 0.20
N THR A 13 12.55 -33.25 0.70
CA THR A 13 11.35 -33.87 0.16
C THR A 13 10.25 -32.82 0.28
N GLY A 14 9.91 -32.21 -0.86
CA GLY A 14 8.78 -31.30 -0.99
C GLY A 14 7.49 -32.06 -0.69
N THR A 15 7.12 -32.14 0.58
CA THR A 15 5.77 -32.49 1.01
C THR A 15 4.85 -31.43 0.45
N VAL A 16 4.28 -31.74 -0.71
CA VAL A 16 3.05 -31.13 -1.20
C VAL A 16 2.01 -31.40 -0.11
N LEU A 17 1.79 -30.41 0.75
CA LEU A 17 0.71 -30.39 1.73
C LEU A 17 -0.61 -30.34 0.94
N SER A 18 -1.07 -31.52 0.53
CA SER A 18 -2.45 -31.73 0.11
C SER A 18 -3.34 -31.36 1.29
N TYR A 19 -3.91 -30.16 1.23
CA TYR A 19 -5.03 -29.71 2.05
C TYR A 19 -6.27 -30.56 1.70
N ALA A 20 -6.23 -31.85 2.02
CA ALA A 20 -7.36 -32.77 1.96
C ALA A 20 -8.18 -32.58 3.24
N GLY A 21 -8.83 -31.43 3.35
CA GLY A 21 -9.63 -31.03 4.50
C GLY A 21 -10.81 -30.19 4.05
N THR A 22 -11.63 -30.74 3.16
CA THR A 22 -12.92 -30.16 2.76
C THR A 22 -13.89 -30.22 3.95
N SER A 23 -13.92 -29.17 4.77
CA SER A 23 -15.07 -28.90 5.63
C SER A 23 -16.27 -28.63 4.73
N VAL A 24 -17.35 -29.39 4.92
CA VAL A 24 -18.53 -29.54 4.04
C VAL A 24 -19.33 -28.23 3.79
N ASN A 25 -18.91 -27.07 4.31
CA ASN A 25 -19.63 -25.80 4.21
C ASN A 25 -18.83 -24.64 3.63
N GLU A 26 -17.72 -24.87 2.91
CA GLU A 26 -17.01 -23.77 2.26
C GLU A 26 -17.76 -23.28 1.02
N ILE A 27 -18.21 -22.02 1.06
CA ILE A 27 -18.77 -21.31 -0.11
C ILE A 27 -17.75 -21.36 -1.24
N PRO A 28 -18.13 -21.81 -2.46
CA PRO A 28 -17.20 -21.93 -3.57
C PRO A 28 -16.58 -20.57 -3.91
N LEU A 29 -15.30 -20.56 -4.30
CA LEU A 29 -14.53 -19.34 -4.61
C LEU A 29 -15.26 -18.43 -5.61
N ILE A 30 -15.88 -19.02 -6.63
CA ILE A 30 -16.67 -18.29 -7.63
C ILE A 30 -17.88 -17.57 -7.01
N GLY A 31 -18.53 -18.19 -6.01
CA GLY A 31 -19.63 -17.56 -5.29
C GLY A 31 -19.15 -16.36 -4.48
N ARG A 32 -18.01 -16.48 -3.79
CA ARG A 32 -17.39 -15.36 -3.07
C ARG A 32 -17.08 -14.21 -4.01
N PHE A 33 -16.48 -14.48 -5.18
CA PHE A 33 -16.18 -13.47 -6.20
C PHE A 33 -17.41 -12.66 -6.59
N TRP A 34 -18.51 -13.30 -6.98
CA TRP A 34 -19.72 -12.60 -7.41
C TRP A 34 -20.38 -11.80 -6.29
N MET A 35 -20.42 -12.34 -5.06
CA MET A 35 -20.94 -11.62 -3.90
C MET A 35 -20.15 -10.34 -3.62
N TYR A 36 -18.80 -10.43 -3.63
CA TYR A 36 -17.93 -9.27 -3.44
C TYR A 36 -18.06 -8.26 -4.59
N LEU A 37 -18.12 -8.72 -5.84
CA LEU A 37 -18.24 -7.84 -7.00
C LEU A 37 -19.54 -7.02 -6.97
N LEU A 38 -20.69 -7.69 -6.74
CA LEU A 38 -21.99 -7.02 -6.67
C LEU A 38 -22.06 -6.04 -5.50
N SER A 39 -21.58 -6.46 -4.32
CA SER A 39 -21.52 -5.60 -3.14
C SER A 39 -20.62 -4.37 -3.36
N ASN A 40 -19.47 -4.56 -4.01
CA ASN A 40 -18.54 -3.47 -4.32
C ASN A 40 -19.15 -2.48 -5.31
N CYS A 41 -19.78 -2.95 -6.39
CA CYS A 41 -20.45 -2.06 -7.36
C CYS A 41 -21.52 -1.20 -6.69
N ALA A 42 -22.37 -1.80 -5.84
CA ALA A 42 -23.40 -1.06 -5.11
C ALA A 42 -22.79 -0.03 -4.13
N SER A 43 -21.77 -0.45 -3.37
CA SER A 43 -21.05 0.41 -2.42
C SER A 43 -20.35 1.58 -3.10
N PHE A 44 -19.72 1.33 -4.25
CA PHE A 44 -19.02 2.33 -5.06
C PHE A 44 -19.97 3.39 -5.60
N ILE A 45 -21.09 2.98 -6.22
CA ILE A 45 -22.12 3.89 -6.74
C ILE A 45 -22.71 4.73 -5.60
N CYS A 46 -23.06 4.10 -4.47
CA CYS A 46 -23.59 4.79 -3.30
C CYS A 46 -22.59 5.80 -2.74
N SER A 47 -21.31 5.42 -2.60
CA SER A 47 -20.26 6.28 -2.09
C SER A 47 -20.05 7.51 -2.99
N ILE A 48 -20.00 7.32 -4.30
CA ILE A 48 -19.89 8.45 -5.26
C ILE A 48 -21.10 9.36 -5.18
N PHE A 49 -22.31 8.81 -5.14
CA PHE A 49 -23.54 9.60 -5.06
C PHE A 49 -23.60 10.45 -3.80
N VAL A 50 -23.33 9.86 -2.63
CA VAL A 50 -23.32 10.59 -1.35
C VAL A 50 -22.20 11.63 -1.33
N LEU A 51 -21.00 11.27 -1.79
CA LEU A 51 -19.87 12.19 -1.85
C LEU A 51 -20.17 13.37 -2.79
N TYR A 52 -20.76 13.10 -3.96
CA TYR A 52 -21.22 14.13 -4.89
C TYR A 52 -22.22 15.07 -4.21
N HIS A 53 -23.27 14.53 -3.59
CA HIS A 53 -24.28 15.36 -2.93
C HIS A 53 -23.70 16.23 -1.80
N LEU A 54 -22.78 15.68 -0.98
CA LEU A 54 -22.11 16.41 0.09
C LEU A 54 -21.15 17.49 -0.41
N LEU A 55 -20.47 17.27 -1.53
CA LEU A 55 -19.50 18.22 -2.09
C LEU A 55 -20.18 19.38 -2.84
N PHE A 56 -21.24 19.10 -3.59
CA PHE A 56 -21.91 20.08 -4.45
C PHE A 56 -22.98 20.90 -3.70
N ASN A 57 -23.61 20.37 -2.67
CA ASN A 57 -24.56 21.15 -1.87
C ASN A 57 -23.81 22.01 -0.84
N LYS A 58 -23.76 23.33 -1.10
CA LYS A 58 -23.09 24.29 -0.22
C LYS A 58 -23.60 24.17 1.23
N ASN A 59 -24.91 24.12 1.44
CA ASN A 59 -25.50 24.10 2.79
C ASN A 59 -25.03 22.88 3.60
N LEU A 60 -24.91 21.72 2.94
CA LEU A 60 -24.36 20.52 3.58
C LEU A 60 -22.87 20.67 3.87
N ARG A 61 -22.10 21.22 2.93
CA ARG A 61 -20.65 21.39 3.11
C ARG A 61 -20.28 22.31 4.28
N TRP A 62 -21.08 23.32 4.58
CA TRP A 62 -20.81 24.23 5.71
C TRP A 62 -21.04 23.58 7.08
N GLY A 63 -21.79 22.48 7.14
CA GLY A 63 -22.00 21.71 8.37
C GLY A 63 -20.69 21.07 8.84
N LEU A 64 -20.22 21.44 10.03
CA LEU A 64 -18.96 20.94 10.61
C LEU A 64 -18.89 19.41 10.57
N ASN A 65 -19.97 18.77 11.00
CA ASN A 65 -20.11 17.31 11.06
C ASN A 65 -19.89 16.65 9.70
N ASN A 66 -20.25 17.31 8.61
CA ASN A 66 -20.21 16.73 7.27
C ASN A 66 -18.78 16.59 6.75
N HIS A 67 -17.81 17.34 7.28
CA HIS A 67 -16.40 17.18 6.90
C HIS A 67 -15.85 15.80 7.29
N ALA A 68 -16.19 15.29 8.49
CA ALA A 68 -15.75 13.97 8.92
C ALA A 68 -16.30 12.86 7.99
N PHE A 69 -17.57 12.99 7.57
CA PHE A 69 -18.17 12.07 6.59
C PHE A 69 -17.53 12.18 5.21
N ILE A 70 -17.25 13.40 4.72
CA ILE A 70 -16.57 13.61 3.44
C ILE A 70 -15.20 12.92 3.45
N VAL A 71 -14.40 13.14 4.50
CA VAL A 71 -13.08 12.52 4.64
C VAL A 71 -13.19 10.99 4.74
N GLY A 72 -14.14 10.48 5.53
CA GLY A 72 -14.40 9.04 5.64
C GLY A 72 -14.81 8.41 4.30
N LEU A 73 -15.66 9.08 3.52
CA LEU A 73 -16.08 8.63 2.19
C LEU A 73 -14.94 8.65 1.17
N ILE A 74 -14.05 9.64 1.23
CA ILE A 74 -12.86 9.68 0.37
C ILE A 74 -11.93 8.51 0.70
N ILE A 75 -11.67 8.23 1.99
CA ILE A 75 -10.86 7.08 2.40
C ILE A 75 -11.52 5.78 1.95
N ASN A 76 -12.84 5.64 2.16
CA ASN A 76 -13.59 4.46 1.72
C ASN A 76 -13.49 4.26 0.20
N LEU A 77 -13.66 5.33 -0.58
CA LEU A 77 -13.57 5.27 -2.04
C LEU A 77 -12.17 4.84 -2.50
N PHE A 78 -11.12 5.33 -1.84
CA PHE A 78 -9.74 4.92 -2.10
C PHE A 78 -9.54 3.41 -1.85
N VAL A 79 -10.08 2.89 -0.74
CA VAL A 79 -10.06 1.45 -0.44
C VAL A 79 -10.83 0.66 -1.50
N LEU A 80 -12.05 1.07 -1.85
CA LEU A 80 -12.86 0.38 -2.85
C LEU A 80 -12.19 0.34 -4.23
N VAL A 81 -11.44 1.39 -4.61
CA VAL A 81 -10.77 1.48 -5.91
C VAL A 81 -9.44 0.72 -5.93
N LEU A 82 -8.70 0.67 -4.83
CA LEU A 82 -7.38 0.04 -4.82
C LEU A 82 -7.39 -1.39 -4.29
N ASP A 83 -8.08 -1.62 -3.17
CA ASP A 83 -8.04 -2.88 -2.44
C ASP A 83 -8.91 -3.95 -3.10
N VAL A 84 -10.15 -3.58 -3.43
CA VAL A 84 -11.15 -4.54 -3.90
C VAL A 84 -10.79 -5.14 -5.26
N PRO A 85 -10.27 -4.40 -6.27
CA PRO A 85 -9.87 -5.01 -7.53
C PRO A 85 -8.69 -5.97 -7.37
N LEU A 86 -7.73 -5.67 -6.49
CA LEU A 86 -6.62 -6.59 -6.17
C LEU A 86 -7.14 -7.88 -5.54
N TYR A 87 -8.08 -7.76 -4.62
CA TYR A 87 -8.70 -8.91 -3.97
C TYR A 87 -9.57 -9.74 -4.92
N LEU A 88 -10.36 -9.10 -5.77
CA LEU A 88 -11.16 -9.79 -6.80
C LEU A 88 -10.28 -10.52 -7.83
N TYR A 89 -9.15 -9.92 -8.21
CA TYR A 89 -8.17 -10.57 -9.08
C TYR A 89 -7.63 -11.85 -8.43
N TYR A 90 -7.28 -11.79 -7.14
CA TYR A 90 -6.84 -12.95 -6.38
C TYR A 90 -7.92 -14.04 -6.31
N LEU A 91 -9.18 -13.68 -6.05
CA LEU A 91 -10.30 -14.64 -6.01
C LEU A 91 -10.55 -15.32 -7.36
N TYR A 92 -10.36 -14.60 -8.47
CA TYR A 92 -10.60 -15.14 -9.81
C TYR A 92 -9.46 -16.03 -10.32
N HIS A 93 -8.20 -15.60 -10.13
CA HIS A 93 -7.04 -16.32 -10.66
C HIS A 93 -6.36 -17.26 -9.66
N GLY A 94 -6.64 -17.15 -8.35
CA GLY A 94 -5.95 -17.89 -7.30
C GLY A 94 -4.49 -17.48 -7.10
N ILE A 95 -4.03 -16.41 -7.76
CA ILE A 95 -2.67 -15.88 -7.67
C ILE A 95 -2.68 -14.39 -7.35
N VAL A 96 -1.68 -13.94 -6.58
CA VAL A 96 -1.49 -12.52 -6.28
C VAL A 96 -0.88 -11.84 -7.51
N TRP A 97 -1.49 -10.76 -8.01
CA TRP A 97 -1.02 -10.04 -9.20
C TRP A 97 0.43 -9.54 -9.04
N ILE A 98 0.76 -9.04 -7.85
CA ILE A 98 2.09 -8.49 -7.55
C ILE A 98 2.73 -9.29 -6.42
N GLN A 99 3.60 -10.22 -6.78
CA GLN A 99 4.29 -11.11 -5.82
C GLN A 99 5.54 -10.48 -5.19
N VAL A 100 5.63 -9.15 -5.16
CA VAL A 100 6.75 -8.45 -4.53
C VAL A 100 6.48 -8.38 -3.01
N PRO A 101 7.35 -8.93 -2.14
CA PRO A 101 7.11 -8.98 -0.69
C PRO A 101 6.83 -7.62 -0.06
N LEU A 102 7.51 -6.57 -0.56
CA LEU A 102 7.32 -5.20 -0.09
C LEU A 102 5.92 -4.66 -0.42
N ILE A 103 5.39 -4.99 -1.60
CA ILE A 103 4.05 -4.54 -2.03
C ILE A 103 2.98 -5.31 -1.25
N CYS A 104 3.13 -6.62 -1.08
CA CYS A 104 2.22 -7.43 -0.26
C CYS A 104 2.15 -6.93 1.19
N GLN A 105 3.30 -6.59 1.78
CA GLN A 105 3.35 -6.08 3.15
C GLN A 105 2.76 -4.67 3.27
N LEU A 106 3.04 -3.79 2.30
CA LEU A 106 2.44 -2.46 2.23
C LEU A 106 0.92 -2.56 2.07
N TRP A 107 0.44 -3.48 1.22
CA TRP A 107 -0.97 -3.70 0.96
C TRP A 107 -1.71 -4.18 2.21
N ARG A 108 -1.21 -5.25 2.85
CA ARG A 108 -1.75 -5.76 4.14
C ARG A 108 -1.81 -4.65 5.20
N TYR A 109 -0.82 -3.78 5.20
CA TYR A 109 -0.78 -2.66 6.12
C TYR A 109 -1.86 -1.61 5.77
N ILE A 110 -2.01 -1.22 4.50
CA ILE A 110 -3.03 -0.25 4.06
C ILE A 110 -4.43 -0.77 4.38
N ASP A 111 -4.67 -2.05 4.14
CA ASP A 111 -5.92 -2.74 4.48
C ASP A 111 -6.20 -2.65 6.00
N ALA A 112 -5.25 -3.10 6.83
CA ALA A 112 -5.38 -3.02 8.29
C ALA A 112 -5.55 -1.58 8.81
N ALA A 113 -4.82 -0.61 8.25
CA ALA A 113 -4.95 0.80 8.60
C ALA A 113 -6.35 1.33 8.27
N SER A 114 -6.82 1.08 7.05
CA SER A 114 -8.13 1.53 6.59
C SER A 114 -9.27 0.94 7.43
N TYR A 115 -9.18 -0.35 7.74
CA TYR A 115 -10.16 -1.05 8.58
C TYR A 115 -10.22 -0.52 10.01
N THR A 116 -9.10 0.02 10.53
CA THR A 116 -9.08 0.61 11.88
C THR A 116 -9.41 2.10 11.90
N VAL A 117 -9.11 2.86 10.84
CA VAL A 117 -9.34 4.31 10.79
C VAL A 117 -10.81 4.65 10.56
N LEU A 118 -11.50 3.94 9.66
CA LEU A 118 -12.90 4.24 9.33
C LEU A 118 -13.81 4.20 10.58
N PRO A 119 -13.81 3.11 11.37
CA PRO A 119 -14.65 3.05 12.58
C PRO A 119 -14.28 4.11 13.62
N LYS A 120 -12.99 4.45 13.73
CA LYS A 120 -12.51 5.51 14.63
C LYS A 120 -12.98 6.90 14.19
N LEU A 121 -12.95 7.19 12.89
CA LEU A 121 -13.49 8.43 12.33
C LEU A 121 -15.01 8.54 12.55
N VAL A 122 -15.75 7.44 12.35
CA VAL A 122 -17.19 7.40 12.60
C VAL A 122 -17.50 7.56 14.09
N ALA A 123 -16.77 6.87 14.97
CA ALA A 123 -16.89 7.05 16.41
C ALA A 123 -16.59 8.49 16.83
N TRP A 124 -15.52 9.08 16.29
CA TRP A 124 -15.16 10.47 16.52
C TRP A 124 -16.26 11.44 16.07
N ALA A 125 -16.83 11.25 14.88
CA ALA A 125 -17.93 12.07 14.38
C ALA A 125 -19.18 12.00 15.29
N SER A 126 -19.45 10.84 15.89
CA SER A 126 -20.52 10.68 16.88
C SER A 126 -20.22 11.42 18.18
N PHE A 127 -18.97 11.33 18.69
CA PHE A 127 -18.55 12.12 19.85
C PHE A 127 -18.62 13.62 19.60
N GLU A 128 -18.18 14.06 18.43
CA GLU A 128 -18.24 15.47 18.05
C GLU A 128 -19.68 15.99 18.06
N ARG A 129 -20.62 15.25 17.47
CA ARG A 129 -22.05 15.59 17.50
C ARG A 129 -22.58 15.69 18.93
N HIS A 130 -22.18 14.78 19.80
CA HIS A 130 -22.56 14.82 21.21
C HIS A 130 -22.02 16.09 21.88
N ILE A 131 -20.74 16.42 21.71
CA ILE A 131 -20.14 17.62 22.32
C ILE A 131 -20.80 18.90 21.78
N LEU A 132 -21.16 18.95 20.50
CA LEU A 132 -21.87 20.09 19.90
C LEU A 132 -23.22 20.36 20.57
N ILE A 133 -23.97 19.31 20.91
CA ILE A 133 -25.27 19.44 21.59
C ILE A 133 -25.10 20.03 23.00
N PHE A 134 -24.09 19.59 23.76
CA PHE A 134 -23.93 20.02 25.16
C PHE A 134 -23.10 21.30 25.33
N ASN A 135 -22.25 21.67 24.36
CA ASN A 135 -21.26 22.74 24.51
C ASN A 135 -21.20 23.71 23.32
N GLU A 136 -22.33 23.97 22.66
CA GLU A 136 -22.41 24.83 21.46
C GLU A 136 -21.67 26.17 21.65
N ARG A 137 -21.94 26.89 22.76
CA ARG A 137 -21.29 28.19 23.07
C ARG A 137 -19.76 28.12 23.17
N ARG A 138 -19.18 27.01 23.63
CA ARG A 138 -17.73 26.85 23.74
C ARG A 138 -17.10 26.48 22.40
N LEU A 139 -17.80 25.73 21.55
CA LEU A 139 -17.31 25.29 20.24
C LEU A 139 -17.41 26.35 19.15
N LEU A 140 -18.25 27.38 19.33
CA LEU A 140 -18.32 28.54 18.42
C LEU A 140 -17.02 29.36 18.37
N ARG A 141 -16.11 29.23 19.35
CA ARG A 141 -14.78 29.85 19.28
C ARG A 141 -13.92 29.12 18.24
N LEU A 142 -13.44 29.88 17.24
CA LEU A 142 -12.65 29.37 16.12
C LEU A 142 -11.43 28.54 16.53
N LYS A 143 -10.74 28.93 17.62
CA LYS A 143 -9.61 28.18 18.18
C LYS A 143 -10.02 26.77 18.66
N ASN A 144 -11.18 26.66 19.31
CA ASN A 144 -11.70 25.38 19.79
C ASN A 144 -12.17 24.51 18.63
N ARG A 145 -12.77 25.11 17.60
CA ARG A 145 -13.14 24.40 16.37
C ARG A 145 -11.93 23.75 15.71
N ILE A 146 -10.81 24.47 15.57
CA ILE A 146 -9.58 23.91 15.01
C ILE A 146 -9.07 22.74 15.87
N LEU A 147 -9.01 22.93 17.19
CA LEU A 147 -8.43 21.96 18.11
C LEU A 147 -9.28 20.68 18.23
N PHE A 148 -10.60 20.79 18.34
CA PHE A 148 -11.47 19.64 18.56
C PHE A 148 -11.96 18.99 17.27
N HIS A 149 -12.14 19.72 16.16
CA HIS A 149 -12.64 19.12 14.93
C HIS A 149 -11.52 18.71 13.97
N TYR A 150 -10.65 19.67 13.60
CA TYR A 150 -9.69 19.45 12.52
C TYR A 150 -8.47 18.64 12.96
N ILE A 151 -7.98 18.78 14.20
CA ILE A 151 -6.83 18.01 14.68
C ILE A 151 -7.11 16.50 14.69
N PRO A 152 -8.23 16.00 15.26
CA PRO A 152 -8.51 14.56 15.27
C PRO A 152 -8.71 13.98 13.88
N ILE A 153 -9.41 14.70 12.99
CA ILE A 153 -9.58 14.28 11.60
C ILE A 153 -8.22 14.22 10.90
N ALA A 154 -7.40 15.28 11.01
CA ALA A 154 -6.06 15.30 10.42
C ALA A 154 -5.17 14.20 11.00
N PHE A 155 -5.24 13.95 12.31
CA PHE A 155 -4.50 12.90 12.98
C PHE A 155 -4.90 11.51 12.46
N PHE A 156 -6.18 11.16 12.48
CA PHE A 156 -6.62 9.85 12.00
C PHE A 156 -6.39 9.67 10.50
N SER A 157 -6.63 10.69 9.69
CA SER A 157 -6.47 10.60 8.24
C SER A 157 -5.00 10.59 7.83
N PHE A 158 -4.17 11.49 8.34
CA PHE A 158 -2.77 11.62 7.90
C PHE A 158 -1.83 10.69 8.65
N TYR A 159 -1.90 10.67 9.98
CA TYR A 159 -0.93 9.93 10.79
C TYR A 159 -1.07 8.42 10.60
N VAL A 160 -2.30 7.92 10.66
CA VAL A 160 -2.54 6.47 10.62
C VAL A 160 -2.45 5.91 9.20
N ASN A 161 -2.97 6.62 8.19
CA ASN A 161 -2.94 6.11 6.81
C ASN A 161 -1.62 6.39 6.08
N PHE A 162 -0.92 7.51 6.35
CA PHE A 162 0.29 7.87 5.62
C PHE A 162 1.56 7.62 6.43
N LEU A 163 1.67 8.16 7.65
CA LEU A 163 2.92 8.06 8.40
C LEU A 163 3.20 6.65 8.94
N PHE A 164 2.18 5.97 9.47
CA PHE A 164 2.36 4.65 10.05
C PHE A 164 2.81 3.58 9.01
N PRO A 165 2.37 3.54 7.72
CA PRO A 165 2.99 2.66 6.71
C PRO A 165 4.46 2.97 6.46
N PHE A 166 4.81 4.24 6.28
CA PHE A 166 6.20 4.62 6.00
C PHE A 166 7.11 4.32 7.20
N GLY A 167 6.62 4.50 8.42
CA GLY A 167 7.32 4.09 9.64
C GLY A 167 7.56 2.58 9.67
N CYS A 168 6.53 1.78 9.39
CA CYS A 168 6.64 0.32 9.37
C CYS A 168 7.58 -0.21 8.27
N VAL A 169 7.59 0.40 7.08
CA VAL A 169 8.54 0.05 6.00
C VAL A 169 9.98 0.28 6.47
N GLY A 170 10.23 1.34 7.24
CA GLY A 170 11.52 1.59 7.86
C GLY A 170 11.93 0.56 8.92
N THR A 171 10.98 -0.16 9.53
CA THR A 171 11.26 -1.16 10.57
C THR A 171 11.73 -2.50 9.98
N ILE A 172 11.54 -2.76 8.69
CA ILE A 172 11.93 -4.02 8.06
C ILE A 172 13.47 -4.11 7.98
N PRO A 173 14.12 -4.98 8.79
CA PRO A 173 15.59 -5.05 8.84
C PRO A 173 16.18 -5.51 7.50
N GLN A 174 15.47 -6.37 6.77
CA GLN A 174 15.91 -6.83 5.44
C GLN A 174 15.98 -5.68 4.42
N LEU A 175 15.03 -4.74 4.45
CA LEU A 175 15.04 -3.61 3.53
C LEU A 175 16.19 -2.65 3.88
N LYS A 176 16.42 -2.39 5.17
CA LYS A 176 17.56 -1.61 5.66
C LYS A 176 18.89 -2.18 5.17
N THR A 177 19.08 -3.50 5.26
CA THR A 177 20.33 -4.13 4.78
C THR A 177 20.49 -4.03 3.27
N LYS A 178 19.43 -4.22 2.48
CA LYS A 178 19.48 -4.07 1.01
C LYS A 178 19.75 -2.63 0.58
N ILE A 179 19.07 -1.65 1.16
CA ILE A 179 19.29 -0.22 0.88
C ILE A 179 20.73 0.17 1.23
N LYS A 180 21.24 -0.27 2.39
CA LYS A 180 22.63 0.01 2.80
C LYS A 180 23.64 -0.55 1.78
N LYS A 181 23.41 -1.77 1.27
CA LYS A 181 24.25 -2.35 0.21
C LYS A 181 24.20 -1.55 -1.09
N ILE A 182 23.02 -1.11 -1.51
CA ILE A 182 22.85 -0.29 -2.72
C ILE A 182 23.55 1.06 -2.56
N LEU A 183 23.37 1.74 -1.43
CA LEU A 183 24.03 3.01 -1.13
C LEU A 183 25.56 2.87 -1.07
N LEU A 184 26.06 1.77 -0.51
CA LEU A 184 27.49 1.44 -0.52
C LEU A 184 28.02 1.26 -1.95
N CYS A 185 27.32 0.50 -2.80
CA CYS A 185 27.70 0.35 -4.21
C CYS A 185 27.66 1.69 -4.97
N TRP A 186 26.68 2.53 -4.69
CA TRP A 186 26.56 3.86 -5.31
C TRP A 186 27.72 4.78 -4.90
N LYS A 187 28.09 4.79 -3.61
CA LYS A 187 29.22 5.56 -3.09
C LYS A 187 30.57 5.11 -3.68
N ILE A 188 30.74 3.81 -3.89
CA ILE A 188 31.95 3.28 -4.57
C ILE A 188 31.97 3.71 -6.04
N LYS A 189 30.84 3.60 -6.74
CA LYS A 189 30.74 3.98 -8.16
C LYS A 189 30.94 5.49 -8.38
N SER A 190 30.44 6.34 -7.49
CA SER A 190 30.64 7.80 -7.58
C SER A 190 32.09 8.22 -7.34
N SER A 191 32.88 7.41 -6.61
CA SER A 191 34.30 7.69 -6.35
C SER A 191 35.22 7.24 -7.49
N ALA A 192 34.76 6.35 -8.38
CA ALA A 192 35.54 5.85 -9.51
C ALA A 192 35.47 6.75 -10.77
N VAL A 193 34.56 7.73 -10.79
CA VAL A 193 34.48 8.74 -11.87
C VAL A 193 35.28 9.98 -11.46
N ALA A 194 36.59 9.82 -11.28
CA ALA A 194 37.49 10.94 -11.48
C ALA A 194 37.53 11.22 -13.00
N PRO A 195 37.37 12.48 -13.46
CA PRO A 195 37.50 12.79 -14.87
C PRO A 195 38.92 12.43 -15.29
N ARG A 196 39.09 11.29 -15.98
CA ARG A 196 40.26 11.11 -16.82
C ARG A 196 40.18 12.23 -17.84
N ILE A 197 41.04 13.23 -17.68
CA ILE A 197 41.45 14.11 -18.76
C ILE A 197 42.05 13.15 -19.80
N VAL A 198 41.21 12.70 -20.74
CA VAL A 198 41.66 11.95 -21.91
C VAL A 198 42.46 12.95 -22.73
N LYS A 199 43.78 12.98 -22.53
CA LYS A 199 44.67 13.49 -23.57
C LYS A 199 44.34 12.71 -24.83
N LYS A 200 43.81 13.38 -25.85
CA LYS A 200 43.63 12.83 -27.19
C LYS A 200 44.98 12.30 -27.66
N GLN A 201 45.20 11.00 -27.49
CA GLN A 201 46.32 10.32 -28.10
C GLN A 201 45.82 9.82 -29.44
N GLN A 202 46.18 10.58 -30.46
CA GLN A 202 45.92 10.30 -31.87
C GLN A 202 46.62 8.98 -32.22
N SER A 203 45.83 7.91 -32.33
CA SER A 203 46.34 6.60 -32.73
C SER A 203 46.20 6.44 -34.25
N PRO A 204 47.27 6.10 -34.97
CA PRO A 204 47.23 5.85 -36.40
C PRO A 204 46.57 4.49 -36.69
N ALA A 205 46.02 4.44 -37.90
CA ALA A 205 45.39 3.32 -38.57
C ALA A 205 45.98 1.94 -38.24
N CYS A 206 45.11 0.99 -37.91
CA CYS A 206 45.32 -0.39 -38.30
C CYS A 206 44.01 -0.94 -38.87
N GLN A 207 44.07 -1.14 -40.18
CA GLN A 207 43.05 -1.65 -41.07
C GLN A 207 42.97 -3.18 -40.99
N LYS A 208 41.81 -3.69 -41.41
CA LYS A 208 41.48 -5.05 -41.90
C LYS A 208 41.05 -6.11 -40.88
N PRO A 209 40.35 -7.18 -41.32
CA PRO A 209 39.50 -7.34 -42.51
C PRO A 209 38.13 -7.94 -42.20
N ILE A 210 37.23 -7.73 -43.16
CA ILE A 210 35.97 -8.44 -43.35
C ILE A 210 36.27 -9.93 -43.56
N THR A 211 35.69 -10.81 -42.74
CA THR A 211 35.48 -12.21 -43.09
C THR A 211 33.98 -12.49 -43.06
N ALA A 212 33.43 -12.58 -44.27
CA ALA A 212 32.18 -13.25 -44.57
C ALA A 212 32.39 -14.77 -44.45
N ASN A 213 31.38 -15.48 -43.91
CA ASN A 213 31.07 -16.90 -44.08
C ASN A 213 29.58 -17.00 -43.67
N THR A 214 28.58 -17.17 -44.54
CA THR A 214 28.29 -18.22 -45.56
C THR A 214 27.95 -19.57 -44.94
N ALA A 215 26.71 -20.01 -45.22
CA ALA A 215 26.13 -21.37 -45.10
C ALA A 215 25.89 -21.89 -43.67
N LEU A 216 24.73 -22.45 -43.31
CA LEU A 216 23.72 -23.20 -44.07
C LEU A 216 22.33 -22.98 -43.44
#